data_AF-A0A7C3GS65-F1
#
_entry.id   AF-A0A7C3GS65-F1
#
_cell.length_a   1.000
_cell.length_b   1.000
_cell.length_c   1.000
_cell.angle_alpha   90.00
_cell.angle_beta   90.00
_cell.angle_gamma   90.00
#
_symmetry.space_group_name_H-M   'P 1'
#
loop_
_entity.id
_entity.type
_entity.pdbx_description
1 polymer ?
#
loop_
_entity_poly.entity_id
_entity_poly.type
_entity_poly.pdbx_seq_one_letter_code
_entity_poly.pdbx_strand_id
1 'polypeptide(L)'
;MDTTMKAFIISTIATSLLLGATSAIAKGEIYTINTEAVPATPSSYVANGVQYQWGLGMDLKLKSFQYQGETLQYNKFRPDRVNTIRVDNANADGWPCAVYAQTAGTAHSYQPTLPPEVQQPDDCSLGLIIAGNTINLGALDVFSNSGPRDYALKNIERVDLIFSNGIIAPENDLATSGHTVMEKNGNNTIQIAAILKLDENGNPAAYGPLVKVNKASFTDTDEIQYGKTNISTFNDFLSNESRAPQGFMVRREALAE
;
A
#
# COMPACT_ATOMS: atom_id res chain seq x y z
N MET A 1 -2.75 14.32 -12.23
CA MET A 1 -3.11 13.41 -13.34
C MET A 1 -4.26 12.53 -12.86
N ASP A 2 -5.18 12.13 -13.75
CA ASP A 2 -6.21 11.15 -13.39
C ASP A 2 -5.56 9.78 -13.19
N THR A 3 -5.82 9.14 -12.06
CA THR A 3 -5.17 7.90 -11.63
C THR A 3 -6.24 6.92 -11.20
N THR A 4 -6.27 5.73 -11.79
CA THR A 4 -7.24 4.69 -11.42
C THR A 4 -6.60 3.65 -10.50
N MET A 5 -7.24 3.35 -9.36
CA MET A 5 -6.76 2.31 -8.44
C MET A 5 -7.03 0.91 -9.02
N LYS A 6 -6.12 -0.04 -8.78
CA LYS A 6 -6.27 -1.44 -9.22
C LYS A 6 -6.05 -2.43 -8.06
N ALA A 7 -6.85 -3.50 -7.94
CA ALA A 7 -6.86 -4.36 -6.74
C ALA A 7 -7.17 -5.87 -6.97
N PHE A 8 -6.92 -6.73 -5.95
CA PHE A 8 -7.10 -8.22 -5.98
C PHE A 8 -7.18 -8.88 -4.56
N ILE A 9 -7.80 -10.07 -4.37
CA ILE A 9 -7.88 -10.84 -3.08
C ILE A 9 -7.10 -12.18 -3.03
N ILE A 10 -6.26 -12.41 -2.01
CA ILE A 10 -5.46 -13.63 -1.75
C ILE A 10 -6.01 -14.45 -0.56
N SER A 11 -6.46 -15.70 -0.74
CA SER A 11 -6.88 -16.60 0.36
C SER A 11 -5.81 -17.68 0.65
N THR A 12 -5.63 -18.07 1.92
CA THR A 12 -4.77 -19.20 2.31
C THR A 12 -5.63 -20.29 2.94
N ILE A 13 -5.72 -21.46 2.30
CA ILE A 13 -6.41 -22.63 2.86
C ILE A 13 -5.37 -23.50 3.60
N ALA A 14 -5.53 -23.64 4.91
CA ALA A 14 -4.78 -24.61 5.70
C ALA A 14 -5.61 -25.89 5.85
N THR A 15 -5.23 -26.96 5.15
CA THR A 15 -5.75 -28.30 5.40
C THR A 15 -4.59 -29.18 5.88
N SER A 16 -4.61 -29.56 7.16
CA SER A 16 -3.58 -30.41 7.74
C SER A 16 -3.93 -31.89 7.58
N LEU A 17 -3.33 -32.54 6.58
CA LEU A 17 -2.54 -33.79 6.67
C LEU A 17 -2.21 -34.28 5.24
N LEU A 18 -0.97 -34.78 5.07
CA LEU A 18 -0.24 -35.09 3.84
C LEU A 18 0.54 -33.91 3.23
N LEU A 19 1.84 -34.14 3.00
CA LEU A 19 2.77 -33.25 2.29
C LEU A 19 2.28 -33.02 0.85
N GLY A 20 1.34 -32.10 0.68
CA GLY A 20 1.03 -31.48 -0.59
C GLY A 20 1.51 -30.03 -0.52
N ALA A 21 2.20 -29.56 -1.56
CA ALA A 21 2.53 -28.16 -1.71
C ALA A 21 1.24 -27.32 -1.53
N THR A 22 1.18 -26.52 -0.46
CA THR A 22 0.07 -25.60 -0.23
C THR A 22 0.16 -24.53 -1.30
N SER A 23 -0.64 -24.68 -2.36
CA SER A 23 -0.77 -23.65 -3.39
C SER A 23 -1.62 -22.53 -2.80
N ALA A 24 -1.03 -21.37 -2.57
CA ALA A 24 -1.80 -20.18 -2.21
C ALA A 24 -2.67 -19.80 -3.43
N ILE A 25 -3.99 -19.86 -3.28
CA ILE A 25 -4.92 -19.52 -4.35
C ILE A 25 -5.22 -18.03 -4.22
N ALA A 26 -4.60 -17.27 -5.11
CA ALA A 26 -5.06 -15.94 -5.46
C ALA A 26 -6.45 -16.10 -6.10
N LYS A 27 -7.48 -15.43 -5.59
CA LYS A 27 -8.86 -15.70 -6.02
C LYS A 27 -9.27 -15.04 -7.33
N GLY A 28 -9.00 -13.75 -7.51
CA GLY A 28 -9.35 -13.03 -8.74
C GLY A 28 -9.27 -11.51 -8.60
N GLU A 29 -9.27 -10.83 -9.76
CA GLU A 29 -9.22 -9.38 -9.90
C GLU A 29 -10.42 -8.69 -9.23
N ILE A 30 -10.18 -7.53 -8.58
CA ILE A 30 -11.25 -6.68 -8.04
C ILE A 30 -11.48 -5.50 -8.99
N TYR A 31 -12.72 -5.32 -9.41
CA TYR A 31 -13.13 -4.20 -10.27
C TYR A 31 -14.01 -3.16 -9.56
N THR A 32 -14.55 -3.48 -8.39
CA THR A 32 -15.38 -2.54 -7.62
C THR A 32 -14.94 -2.49 -6.17
N ILE A 33 -14.66 -1.27 -5.72
CA ILE A 33 -14.38 -0.91 -4.35
C ILE A 33 -15.47 0.05 -3.88
N ASN A 34 -16.04 -0.25 -2.73
CA ASN A 34 -16.95 0.62 -2.04
C ASN A 34 -16.18 1.36 -0.94
N THR A 35 -16.32 2.67 -0.92
CA THR A 35 -15.68 3.55 0.07
C THR A 35 -16.71 4.26 0.92
N GLU A 36 -16.28 4.67 2.11
CA GLU A 36 -16.97 5.62 2.97
C GLU A 36 -16.15 6.92 3.01
N ALA A 37 -16.80 8.06 2.77
CA ALA A 37 -16.16 9.35 2.93
C ALA A 37 -16.25 9.79 4.39
N VAL A 38 -15.10 10.01 5.03
CA VAL A 38 -15.00 10.49 6.41
C VAL A 38 -14.31 11.87 6.41
N PRO A 39 -14.76 12.86 7.19
CA PRO A 39 -14.07 14.14 7.29
C PRO A 39 -12.59 13.96 7.62
N ALA A 40 -11.72 14.58 6.82
CA ALA A 40 -10.28 14.51 7.06
C ALA A 40 -9.87 15.43 8.22
N THR A 41 -8.71 15.15 8.83
CA THR A 41 -8.13 15.97 9.90
C THR A 41 -7.13 16.95 9.31
N PRO A 42 -7.37 18.27 9.44
CA PRO A 42 -6.48 19.28 8.88
C PRO A 42 -5.08 19.27 9.51
N SER A 43 -4.06 19.46 8.69
CA SER A 43 -2.68 19.70 9.13
C SER A 43 -1.89 20.47 8.07
N SER A 44 -0.73 21.00 8.43
CA SER A 44 0.13 21.70 7.49
C SER A 44 1.57 21.73 7.95
N TYR A 45 2.49 21.82 6.98
CA TYR A 45 3.90 22.11 7.20
C TYR A 45 4.43 23.05 6.12
N VAL A 46 5.60 23.64 6.37
CA VAL A 46 6.30 24.48 5.39
C VAL A 46 7.58 23.78 4.97
N ALA A 47 7.76 23.61 3.67
CA ALA A 47 8.96 23.02 3.09
C ALA A 47 9.41 23.89 1.90
N ASN A 48 10.69 24.25 1.87
CA ASN A 48 11.26 25.11 0.81
C ASN A 48 10.48 26.43 0.60
N GLY A 49 9.97 27.03 1.68
CA GLY A 49 9.18 28.25 1.64
C GLY A 49 7.75 28.09 1.11
N VAL A 50 7.30 26.86 0.83
CA VAL A 50 5.96 26.54 0.35
C VAL A 50 5.14 25.90 1.47
N GLN A 51 3.91 26.37 1.66
CA GLN A 51 2.97 25.78 2.61
C GLN A 51 2.24 24.59 1.97
N TYR A 52 2.32 23.43 2.63
CA TYR A 52 1.60 22.22 2.28
C TYR A 52 0.41 22.07 3.22
N GLN A 53 -0.80 21.95 2.66
CA GLN A 53 -2.04 21.87 3.42
C GLN A 53 -2.72 20.52 3.20
N TRP A 54 -3.04 19.83 4.28
CA TRP A 54 -3.64 18.50 4.29
C TRP A 54 -4.98 18.51 5.01
N GLY A 55 -5.79 17.49 4.76
CA GLY A 55 -7.10 17.33 5.39
C GLY A 55 -8.11 18.40 4.98
N LEU A 56 -8.03 18.92 3.76
CA LEU A 56 -8.98 19.93 3.24
C LEU A 56 -10.24 19.31 2.60
N GLY A 57 -10.49 18.03 2.82
CA GLY A 57 -11.61 17.32 2.24
C GLY A 57 -11.98 16.08 3.04
N MET A 58 -12.10 14.94 2.34
CA MET A 58 -12.53 13.68 2.92
C MET A 58 -11.44 12.62 2.78
N ASP A 59 -11.29 11.80 3.81
CA ASP A 59 -10.65 10.50 3.70
C ASP A 59 -11.61 9.53 3.01
N LEU A 60 -11.20 8.93 1.89
CA LEU A 60 -11.94 7.84 1.26
C LEU A 60 -11.54 6.52 1.92
N LYS A 61 -12.28 6.09 2.94
CA LYS A 61 -12.01 4.86 3.69
C LYS A 61 -12.55 3.65 2.94
N LEU A 62 -11.75 2.62 2.81
CA LEU A 62 -12.16 1.33 2.27
C LEU A 62 -13.22 0.67 3.17
N LYS A 63 -14.33 0.24 2.56
CA LYS A 63 -15.46 -0.41 3.25
C LYS A 63 -15.70 -1.85 2.79
N SER A 64 -15.75 -2.08 1.48
CA SER A 64 -15.98 -3.41 0.91
C SER A 64 -15.58 -3.50 -0.55
N PHE A 65 -15.62 -4.71 -1.09
CA PHE A 65 -15.31 -5.06 -2.46
C PHE A 65 -16.50 -5.76 -3.11
N GLN A 66 -16.67 -5.63 -4.43
CA GLN A 66 -17.46 -6.62 -5.18
C GLN A 66 -16.52 -7.61 -5.86
N TYR A 67 -16.77 -8.89 -5.62
CA TYR A 67 -16.00 -9.98 -6.17
C TYR A 67 -16.92 -11.13 -6.53
N GLN A 68 -16.92 -11.57 -7.79
CA GLN A 68 -17.79 -12.65 -8.30
C GLN A 68 -19.29 -12.49 -7.97
N GLY A 69 -19.78 -11.25 -7.90
CA GLY A 69 -21.18 -10.95 -7.56
C GLY A 69 -21.48 -10.89 -6.05
N GLU A 70 -20.48 -11.13 -5.21
CA GLU A 70 -20.58 -11.02 -3.75
C GLU A 70 -19.95 -9.73 -3.23
N THR A 71 -20.51 -9.21 -2.14
CA THR A 71 -19.91 -8.09 -1.41
C THR A 71 -19.04 -8.59 -0.27
N LEU A 72 -17.72 -8.49 -0.44
CA LEU A 72 -16.74 -8.89 0.58
C LEU A 72 -16.43 -7.68 1.47
N GLN A 73 -16.74 -7.81 2.77
CA GLN A 73 -16.49 -6.73 3.73
C GLN A 73 -15.00 -6.56 3.95
N TYR A 74 -14.52 -5.31 3.92
CA TYR A 74 -13.17 -5.03 4.38
C TYR A 74 -13.15 -5.15 5.90
N ASN A 75 -12.33 -6.07 6.40
CA ASN A 75 -12.19 -6.23 7.83
C ASN A 75 -11.43 -5.02 8.41
N LYS A 76 -11.99 -4.39 9.44
CA LYS A 76 -11.39 -3.21 10.07
C LYS A 76 -10.17 -3.56 10.93
N PHE A 77 -9.86 -4.84 11.15
CA PHE A 77 -8.62 -5.23 11.81
C PHE A 77 -7.43 -4.78 10.97
N ARG A 78 -6.72 -3.78 11.49
CA ARG A 78 -5.43 -3.34 10.96
C ARG A 78 -4.35 -4.31 11.44
N PRO A 79 -3.26 -4.47 10.69
CA PRO A 79 -2.09 -5.15 11.24
C PRO A 79 -1.68 -4.46 12.55
N ASP A 80 -1.34 -5.24 13.57
CA ASP A 80 -0.86 -4.71 14.86
C ASP A 80 0.46 -3.99 14.69
N ARG A 81 1.29 -4.47 13.74
CA ARG A 81 2.59 -3.90 13.41
C ARG A 81 2.81 -3.93 11.90
N VAL A 82 3.38 -2.84 11.39
CA VAL A 82 3.96 -2.82 10.05
C VAL A 82 5.44 -2.52 10.18
N ASN A 83 6.28 -3.49 9.84
CA ASN A 83 7.72 -3.31 9.85
C ASN A 83 8.20 -3.09 8.41
N THR A 84 8.89 -1.98 8.16
CA THR A 84 9.60 -1.77 6.90
C THR A 84 11.05 -2.19 7.09
N ILE A 85 11.47 -3.21 6.35
CA ILE A 85 12.84 -3.74 6.40
C ILE A 85 13.67 -2.96 5.39
N ARG A 86 14.61 -2.17 5.91
CA ARG A 86 15.48 -1.29 5.13
C ARG A 86 16.89 -1.85 5.05
N VAL A 87 17.47 -1.79 3.85
CA VAL A 87 18.87 -2.07 3.58
C VAL A 87 19.41 -0.91 2.74
N ASP A 88 20.19 -0.06 3.40
CA ASP A 88 20.83 1.09 2.77
C ASP A 88 21.71 0.65 1.58
N ASN A 89 21.75 1.48 0.55
CA ASN A 89 22.44 1.18 -0.68
C ASN A 89 23.06 2.44 -1.29
N ALA A 90 23.74 2.29 -2.44
CA ALA A 90 24.42 3.39 -3.13
C ALA A 90 23.47 4.45 -3.72
N ASN A 91 22.16 4.29 -3.62
CA ASN A 91 21.16 5.21 -4.16
C ASN A 91 20.26 5.80 -3.07
N ALA A 92 20.08 5.10 -1.96
CA ALA A 92 19.21 5.51 -0.88
C ALA A 92 19.69 5.02 0.50
N ASP A 93 19.55 5.87 1.51
CA ASP A 93 19.87 5.58 2.90
C ASP A 93 18.91 6.33 3.85
N GLY A 94 18.82 5.92 5.12
CA GLY A 94 17.96 6.58 6.11
C GLY A 94 16.46 6.31 5.90
N TRP A 95 15.64 7.36 5.93
CA TRP A 95 14.16 7.29 5.91
C TRP A 95 13.52 7.95 4.68
N PRO A 96 13.91 7.55 3.46
CA PRO A 96 13.30 8.09 2.26
C PRO A 96 11.84 7.64 2.18
N CYS A 97 11.00 8.55 1.72
CA CYS A 97 9.56 8.50 1.80
C CYS A 97 8.93 9.07 0.54
N ALA A 98 7.91 8.40 0.02
CA ALA A 98 7.13 8.92 -1.07
C ALA A 98 5.67 8.49 -0.93
N VAL A 99 4.75 9.42 -1.24
CA VAL A 99 3.32 9.19 -1.19
C VAL A 99 2.63 9.78 -2.41
N TYR A 100 1.49 9.22 -2.78
CA TYR A 100 0.51 9.91 -3.61
C TYR A 100 -0.63 10.40 -2.72
N ALA A 101 -1.19 11.56 -3.06
CA ALA A 101 -2.34 12.12 -2.34
C ALA A 101 -3.29 12.82 -3.30
N GLN A 102 -4.60 12.64 -3.08
CA GLN A 102 -5.62 13.32 -3.87
C GLN A 102 -5.60 14.81 -3.59
N THR A 103 -5.53 15.61 -4.67
CA THR A 103 -5.50 17.07 -4.58
C THR A 103 -6.84 17.65 -4.15
N ALA A 104 -6.83 18.76 -3.43
CA ALA A 104 -8.03 19.55 -3.14
C ALA A 104 -8.32 20.60 -4.23
N GLY A 105 -7.67 20.48 -5.40
CA GLY A 105 -7.88 21.35 -6.56
C GLY A 105 -7.04 22.63 -6.58
N THR A 106 -6.19 22.87 -5.57
CA THR A 106 -5.19 23.94 -5.57
C THR A 106 -3.78 23.35 -5.38
N ALA A 107 -2.75 24.10 -5.75
CA ALA A 107 -1.37 23.63 -5.61
C ALA A 107 -1.00 23.42 -4.13
N HIS A 108 -0.33 22.30 -3.83
CA HIS A 108 0.11 21.94 -2.47
C HIS A 108 -1.02 21.76 -1.45
N SER A 109 -2.22 21.43 -1.93
CA SER A 109 -3.38 21.17 -1.09
C SER A 109 -3.95 19.78 -1.34
N TYR A 110 -4.23 19.06 -0.26
CA TYR A 110 -4.59 17.64 -0.29
C TYR A 110 -5.86 17.38 0.50
N GLN A 111 -6.73 16.54 -0.06
CA GLN A 111 -7.98 16.12 0.59
C GLN A 111 -7.76 15.26 1.84
N PRO A 112 -6.94 14.19 1.81
CA PRO A 112 -6.87 13.23 2.91
C PRO A 112 -6.09 13.77 4.11
N THR A 113 -6.30 13.12 5.24
CA THR A 113 -5.49 13.24 6.46
C THR A 113 -4.11 12.65 6.22
N LEU A 114 -3.05 13.41 6.49
CA LEU A 114 -1.68 12.87 6.57
C LEU A 114 -1.36 12.53 8.03
N PRO A 115 -1.05 11.26 8.38
CA PRO A 115 -0.65 10.90 9.73
C PRO A 115 0.53 11.74 10.22
N PRO A 116 0.50 12.31 11.44
CA PRO A 116 1.55 13.20 11.96
C PRO A 116 2.96 12.61 11.91
N GLU A 117 3.09 11.30 12.07
CA GLU A 117 4.35 10.56 12.03
C GLU A 117 4.94 10.49 10.61
N VAL A 118 4.11 10.60 9.58
CA VAL A 118 4.56 10.68 8.17
C VAL A 118 4.99 12.09 7.81
N GLN A 119 4.68 13.09 8.66
CA GLN A 119 5.09 14.48 8.48
C GLN A 119 6.48 14.76 9.04
N GLN A 120 7.13 13.81 9.73
CA GLN A 120 8.39 14.09 10.42
C GLN A 120 9.59 14.05 9.46
N PRO A 121 10.49 15.05 9.49
CA PRO A 121 11.80 14.92 8.87
C PRO A 121 12.58 13.78 9.55
N ASP A 122 13.41 13.08 8.80
CA ASP A 122 14.25 11.97 9.26
C ASP A 122 13.52 10.76 9.94
N ASP A 123 12.19 10.71 9.98
CA ASP A 123 11.42 9.59 10.58
C ASP A 123 10.07 9.36 9.85
N CYS A 124 10.11 9.26 8.53
CA CYS A 124 8.88 9.05 7.75
C CYS A 124 8.39 7.60 7.83
N SER A 125 7.31 7.36 8.57
CA SER A 125 6.73 6.04 8.75
C SER A 125 5.75 5.64 7.62
N LEU A 126 6.29 5.24 6.46
CA LEU A 126 5.48 4.69 5.35
C LEU A 126 4.62 3.49 5.75
N GLY A 127 5.04 2.73 6.78
CA GLY A 127 4.27 1.63 7.32
C GLY A 127 2.87 2.02 7.79
N LEU A 128 2.69 3.25 8.31
CA LEU A 128 1.38 3.75 8.73
C LEU A 128 0.45 4.04 7.56
N ILE A 129 1.00 4.47 6.43
CA ILE A 129 0.23 4.66 5.19
C ILE A 129 -0.20 3.30 4.65
N ILE A 130 0.71 2.32 4.61
CA ILE A 130 0.43 0.95 4.15
C ILE A 130 -0.58 0.22 5.06
N ALA A 131 -0.49 0.43 6.38
CA ALA A 131 -1.46 -0.11 7.35
C ALA A 131 -2.83 0.58 7.28
N GLY A 132 -2.87 1.76 6.67
CA GLY A 132 -4.06 2.57 6.55
C GLY A 132 -5.08 1.96 5.60
N ASN A 133 -6.33 2.41 5.73
CA ASN A 133 -7.41 2.06 4.81
C ASN A 133 -7.96 3.29 4.07
N THR A 134 -7.19 4.38 4.03
CA THR A 134 -7.49 5.57 3.21
C THR A 134 -7.00 5.30 1.78
N ILE A 135 -7.89 5.38 0.80
CA ILE A 135 -7.58 5.05 -0.60
C ILE A 135 -6.98 6.24 -1.35
N ASN A 136 -7.42 7.45 -1.01
CA ASN A 136 -6.96 8.68 -1.65
C ASN A 136 -5.64 9.24 -1.09
N LEU A 137 -4.93 8.42 -0.31
CA LEU A 137 -3.55 8.60 0.17
C LEU A 137 -2.88 7.23 0.14
N GLY A 138 -1.68 7.11 -0.42
CA GLY A 138 -0.97 5.83 -0.39
C GLY A 138 0.54 5.99 -0.56
N ALA A 139 1.26 4.94 -0.20
CA ALA A 139 2.71 4.89 -0.36
C ALA A 139 3.06 4.78 -1.85
N LEU A 140 4.20 5.36 -2.24
CA LEU A 140 4.63 5.47 -3.63
C LEU A 140 6.05 4.94 -3.77
N ASP A 141 6.33 4.23 -4.86
CA ASP A 141 7.67 3.74 -5.21
C ASP A 141 8.37 2.97 -4.06
N VAL A 142 7.61 2.26 -3.22
CA VAL A 142 8.06 1.64 -1.95
C VAL A 142 9.32 0.79 -2.14
N PHE A 143 9.35 -0.02 -3.20
CA PHE A 143 10.44 -0.96 -3.50
C PHE A 143 11.37 -0.48 -4.64
N SER A 144 11.27 0.79 -5.05
CA SER A 144 12.07 1.34 -6.14
C SER A 144 13.49 1.62 -5.66
N ASN A 145 14.45 0.73 -5.92
CA ASN A 145 15.85 0.88 -5.47
C ASN A 145 16.82 1.29 -6.59
N SER A 146 16.32 1.44 -7.81
CA SER A 146 17.08 1.83 -9.00
C SER A 146 16.19 2.60 -9.98
N GLY A 147 16.81 3.45 -10.80
CA GLY A 147 16.10 4.22 -11.81
C GLY A 147 16.65 5.63 -11.97
N PRO A 148 16.17 6.39 -12.97
CA PRO A 148 16.70 7.71 -13.30
C PRO A 148 16.17 8.82 -12.38
N ARG A 149 15.26 8.51 -11.45
CA ARG A 149 14.57 9.48 -10.61
C ARG A 149 15.14 9.44 -9.20
N ASP A 150 16.12 10.30 -8.92
CA ASP A 150 16.85 10.30 -7.66
C ASP A 150 15.97 10.50 -6.42
N TYR A 151 14.77 11.07 -6.53
CA TYR A 151 13.81 11.24 -5.42
C TYR A 151 12.83 10.05 -5.25
N ALA A 152 12.77 9.16 -6.24
CA ALA A 152 11.94 7.96 -6.20
C ALA A 152 12.66 6.79 -5.52
N LEU A 153 13.98 6.83 -5.41
CA LEU A 153 14.80 5.72 -4.91
C LEU A 153 14.56 5.48 -3.40
N LYS A 154 14.55 4.22 -3.00
CA LYS A 154 14.26 3.73 -1.65
C LYS A 154 15.23 2.62 -1.28
N ASN A 155 15.35 2.42 0.03
CA ASN A 155 16.15 1.38 0.67
C ASN A 155 15.28 0.26 1.25
N ILE A 156 13.99 0.17 0.91
CA ILE A 156 13.09 -0.85 1.47
C ILE A 156 13.18 -2.13 0.63
N GLU A 157 13.50 -3.24 1.27
CA GLU A 157 13.49 -4.56 0.64
C GLU A 157 12.19 -5.31 0.89
N ARG A 158 11.56 -5.09 2.05
CA ARG A 158 10.38 -5.84 2.48
C ARG A 158 9.50 -5.01 3.40
N VAL A 159 8.20 -5.26 3.34
CA VAL A 159 7.21 -4.73 4.30
C VAL A 159 6.48 -5.90 4.93
N ASP A 160 6.55 -6.01 6.25
CA ASP A 160 5.92 -7.07 7.03
C ASP A 160 4.65 -6.53 7.70
N LEU A 161 3.49 -7.07 7.36
CA LEU A 161 2.21 -6.77 8.01
C LEU A 161 1.89 -7.88 9.01
N ILE A 162 2.01 -7.59 10.29
CA ILE A 162 1.92 -8.59 11.37
C ILE A 162 0.59 -8.44 12.10
N PHE A 163 -0.16 -9.54 12.15
CA PHE A 163 -1.35 -9.73 12.97
C PHE A 163 -0.99 -10.73 14.07
N SER A 164 -0.74 -10.24 15.28
CA SER A 164 -0.16 -10.99 16.40
C SER A 164 -1.03 -12.15 16.85
N ASN A 165 -2.35 -12.00 16.70
CA ASN A 165 -3.34 -13.04 17.01
C ASN A 165 -3.84 -13.78 15.77
N GLY A 166 -3.16 -13.61 14.63
CA GLY A 166 -3.62 -14.08 13.32
C GLY A 166 -4.82 -13.29 12.81
N ILE A 167 -5.39 -13.76 11.70
CA ILE A 167 -6.60 -13.20 11.09
C ILE A 167 -7.71 -14.21 11.25
N ILE A 168 -8.83 -13.78 11.85
CA ILE A 168 -10.02 -14.61 11.99
C ILE A 168 -10.88 -14.42 10.73
N ALA A 169 -11.11 -15.51 10.02
CA ALA A 169 -12.06 -15.59 8.92
C ALA A 169 -13.30 -16.39 9.39
N PRO A 170 -14.53 -16.00 9.00
CA PRO A 170 -15.72 -16.80 9.29
C PRO A 170 -15.59 -18.20 8.68
N GLU A 171 -15.94 -19.25 9.42
CA GLU A 171 -15.77 -20.65 8.97
C GLU A 171 -16.47 -20.96 7.64
N ASN A 172 -17.62 -20.33 7.40
CA ASN A 172 -18.39 -20.50 6.16
C ASN A 172 -17.81 -19.73 4.96
N ASP A 173 -16.91 -18.78 5.21
CA ASP A 173 -16.35 -17.87 4.21
C ASP A 173 -14.83 -18.07 4.04
N LEU A 174 -14.26 -19.17 4.55
CA LEU A 174 -12.82 -19.45 4.43
C LEU A 174 -12.36 -19.44 2.98
N ALA A 175 -13.21 -19.92 2.07
CA ALA A 175 -12.92 -19.87 0.66
C ALA A 175 -12.74 -18.43 0.20
N THR A 176 -13.64 -17.49 0.53
CA THR A 176 -13.66 -16.12 -0.02
C THR A 176 -12.88 -15.10 0.84
N SER A 177 -12.44 -15.49 2.03
CA SER A 177 -11.64 -14.67 2.92
C SER A 177 -10.19 -14.57 2.46
N GLY A 178 -9.59 -13.38 2.51
CA GLY A 178 -8.23 -13.17 2.06
C GLY A 178 -7.68 -11.76 2.27
N HIS A 179 -6.46 -11.55 1.78
CA HIS A 179 -5.77 -10.27 1.79
C HIS A 179 -5.98 -9.53 0.49
N THR A 180 -6.30 -8.24 0.55
CA THR A 180 -6.35 -7.43 -0.66
C THR A 180 -5.02 -6.76 -0.92
N VAL A 181 -4.62 -6.71 -2.19
CA VAL A 181 -3.54 -5.83 -2.62
C VAL A 181 -4.07 -4.76 -3.54
N MET A 182 -3.53 -3.55 -3.40
CA MET A 182 -3.88 -2.40 -4.22
C MET A 182 -2.62 -1.70 -4.68
N GLU A 183 -2.65 -1.24 -5.92
CA GLU A 183 -1.60 -0.41 -6.49
C GLU A 183 -2.24 0.72 -7.30
N LYS A 184 -1.55 1.86 -7.30
CA LYS A 184 -1.92 3.06 -8.02
C LYS A 184 -1.55 2.91 -9.51
N ASN A 185 -2.54 2.63 -10.36
CA ASN A 185 -2.43 2.33 -11.80
C ASN A 185 -2.09 0.86 -12.15
N GLY A 186 -1.81 0.00 -11.19
CA GLY A 186 -1.41 -1.40 -11.37
C GLY A 186 -0.26 -1.58 -12.36
N ASN A 187 0.75 -0.72 -12.31
CA ASN A 187 1.88 -0.70 -13.24
C ASN A 187 3.17 -1.32 -12.67
N ASN A 188 3.13 -1.77 -11.41
CA ASN A 188 4.23 -2.49 -10.77
C ASN A 188 3.84 -3.92 -10.40
N THR A 189 4.67 -4.89 -10.80
CA THR A 189 4.55 -6.26 -10.29
C THR A 189 4.96 -6.28 -8.83
N ILE A 190 4.24 -7.05 -8.01
CA ILE A 190 4.58 -7.28 -6.60
C ILE A 190 4.57 -8.77 -6.29
N GLN A 191 5.18 -9.14 -5.17
CA GLN A 191 5.10 -10.48 -4.61
C GLN A 191 4.74 -10.41 -3.14
N ILE A 192 3.93 -11.36 -2.68
CA ILE A 192 3.46 -11.44 -1.30
C ILE A 192 3.59 -12.88 -0.82
N ALA A 193 4.00 -13.05 0.42
CA ALA A 193 3.97 -14.34 1.10
C ALA A 193 3.29 -14.21 2.46
N ALA A 194 2.60 -15.27 2.88
CA ALA A 194 2.10 -15.37 4.24
C ALA A 194 3.28 -15.55 5.22
N ILE A 195 3.26 -14.85 6.34
CA ILE A 195 4.18 -15.10 7.45
C ILE A 195 3.64 -16.29 8.23
N LEU A 196 4.41 -17.39 8.28
CA LEU A 196 4.00 -18.65 8.90
C LEU A 196 4.52 -18.80 10.34
N LYS A 197 5.58 -18.09 10.69
CA LYS A 197 6.20 -18.14 12.01
C LYS A 197 6.88 -16.82 12.34
N LEU A 198 6.83 -16.43 13.62
CA LEU A 198 7.64 -15.37 14.20
C LEU A 198 8.80 -15.98 15.03
N ASP A 199 9.94 -15.30 15.08
CA ASP A 199 11.04 -15.61 16.00
C ASP A 199 10.76 -15.13 17.44
N GLU A 200 11.70 -15.35 18.35
CA GLU A 200 11.60 -14.95 19.76
C GLU A 200 11.48 -13.42 19.95
N ASN A 201 11.89 -12.64 18.95
CA ASN A 201 11.79 -11.18 18.94
C ASN A 201 10.51 -10.68 18.24
N GLY A 202 9.64 -11.59 17.80
CA GLY A 202 8.40 -11.25 17.08
C GLY A 202 8.64 -10.77 15.65
N ASN A 203 9.75 -11.14 15.01
CA ASN A 203 10.02 -10.88 13.60
C ASN A 203 9.69 -12.11 12.74
N PRO A 204 9.29 -11.94 11.47
CA PRO A 204 9.03 -13.08 10.59
C PRO A 204 10.26 -14.00 10.43
N ALA A 205 10.04 -15.29 10.66
CA ALA A 205 11.09 -16.34 10.65
C ALA A 205 10.81 -17.47 9.65
N ALA A 206 9.58 -17.57 9.14
CA ALA A 206 9.22 -18.48 8.07
C ALA A 206 8.12 -17.88 7.20
N TYR A 207 8.20 -18.15 5.90
CA TYR A 207 7.27 -17.63 4.89
C TYR A 207 6.63 -18.78 4.11
N GLY A 208 5.39 -18.56 3.69
CA GLY A 208 4.74 -19.39 2.69
C GLY A 208 5.32 -19.15 1.29
N PRO A 209 4.79 -19.86 0.27
CA PRO A 209 5.15 -19.59 -1.11
C PRO A 209 4.78 -18.16 -1.51
N LEU A 210 5.60 -17.56 -2.38
CA LEU A 210 5.33 -16.25 -2.95
C LEU A 210 4.17 -16.34 -3.96
N VAL A 211 3.21 -15.43 -3.80
CA VAL A 211 2.17 -15.12 -4.77
C VAL A 211 2.59 -13.86 -5.52
N LYS A 212 2.76 -13.97 -6.83
CA LYS A 212 3.10 -12.85 -7.71
C LYS A 212 1.81 -12.23 -8.25
N VAL A 213 1.71 -10.90 -8.19
CA VAL A 213 0.64 -10.12 -8.83
C VAL A 213 1.29 -9.27 -9.92
N ASN A 214 0.93 -9.54 -11.18
CA ASN A 214 1.44 -8.83 -12.33
C ASN A 214 0.74 -7.48 -12.54
N LYS A 215 1.39 -6.66 -13.36
CA LYS A 215 0.84 -5.42 -13.86
C LYS A 215 -0.48 -5.68 -14.59
N ALA A 216 -1.40 -4.74 -14.55
CA ALA A 216 -2.67 -4.82 -15.25
C ALA A 216 -2.56 -4.80 -16.79
N SER A 217 -1.38 -4.48 -17.33
CA SER A 217 -1.08 -4.54 -18.77
C SER A 217 -0.41 -5.85 -19.19
N PHE A 218 -0.30 -6.81 -18.27
CA PHE A 218 0.29 -8.11 -18.56
C PHE A 218 -0.62 -8.89 -19.50
N THR A 219 -0.03 -9.52 -20.51
CA THR A 219 -0.79 -10.11 -21.63
C THR A 219 -1.17 -11.56 -21.40
N ASP A 220 -0.54 -12.23 -20.45
CA ASP A 220 -0.89 -13.60 -20.08
C ASP A 220 -2.04 -13.56 -19.06
N THR A 221 -3.19 -14.04 -19.49
CA THR A 221 -4.42 -14.05 -18.69
C THR A 221 -4.48 -15.21 -17.69
N ASP A 222 -3.55 -16.16 -17.77
CA ASP A 222 -3.46 -17.29 -16.83
C ASP A 222 -2.64 -16.92 -15.58
N GLU A 223 -1.91 -15.80 -15.60
CA GLU A 223 -1.25 -15.25 -14.41
C GLU A 223 -2.12 -14.19 -13.71
N ILE A 224 -1.94 -14.08 -12.38
CA ILE A 224 -2.64 -13.09 -11.57
C ILE A 224 -2.17 -11.68 -11.95
N GLN A 225 -3.11 -10.75 -12.11
CA GLN A 225 -2.85 -9.34 -12.38
C GLN A 225 -3.81 -8.43 -11.58
N TYR A 226 -3.61 -7.11 -11.63
CA TYR A 226 -4.55 -6.18 -10.99
C TYR A 226 -5.78 -5.87 -11.86
N GLY A 227 -6.97 -5.93 -11.25
CA GLY A 227 -8.22 -5.46 -11.87
C GLY A 227 -8.35 -3.94 -11.79
N LYS A 228 -8.81 -3.28 -12.87
CA LYS A 228 -9.08 -1.83 -12.86
C LYS A 228 -10.34 -1.53 -12.06
N THR A 229 -10.22 -0.75 -10.98
CA THR A 229 -11.36 -0.48 -10.09
C THR A 229 -12.20 0.70 -10.57
N ASN A 230 -13.38 0.88 -9.98
CA ASN A 230 -14.26 2.04 -10.16
C ASN A 230 -13.75 3.32 -9.46
N ILE A 231 -12.59 3.31 -8.81
CA ILE A 231 -12.05 4.46 -8.09
C ILE A 231 -11.01 5.18 -8.95
N SER A 232 -11.25 6.47 -9.21
CA SER A 232 -10.29 7.38 -9.84
C SER A 232 -10.08 8.60 -8.96
N THR A 233 -8.82 9.02 -8.81
CA THR A 233 -8.46 10.23 -8.06
C THR A 233 -7.47 11.08 -8.85
N PHE A 234 -7.59 12.40 -8.70
CA PHE A 234 -6.58 13.34 -9.19
C PHE A 234 -5.51 13.48 -8.12
N ASN A 235 -4.34 12.90 -8.37
CA ASN A 235 -3.26 12.87 -7.40
C ASN A 235 -2.11 13.80 -7.77
N ASP A 236 -1.47 14.28 -6.72
CA ASP A 236 -0.11 14.78 -6.71
C ASP A 236 0.80 13.74 -6.04
N PHE A 237 2.09 13.81 -6.37
CA PHE A 237 3.12 12.93 -5.82
C PHE A 237 4.06 13.74 -4.96
N LEU A 238 4.37 13.22 -3.78
CA LEU A 238 5.29 13.85 -2.85
C LEU A 238 6.39 12.89 -2.45
N SER A 239 7.59 13.42 -2.27
CA SER A 239 8.72 12.66 -1.70
C SER A 239 9.71 13.59 -1.02
N ASN A 240 10.44 13.04 -0.06
CA ASN A 240 11.68 13.65 0.44
C ASN A 240 12.89 13.09 -0.32
N GLU A 241 14.08 13.37 0.18
CA GLU A 241 15.35 12.97 -0.39
C GLU A 241 15.58 11.46 -0.24
N SER A 242 16.17 10.82 -1.25
CA SER A 242 16.52 9.40 -1.17
C SER A 242 17.66 9.12 -0.18
N ARG A 243 18.45 10.15 0.16
CA ARG A 243 19.58 10.06 1.09
C ARG A 243 19.42 11.06 2.22
N ALA A 244 19.95 10.68 3.38
CA ALA A 244 19.92 11.47 4.59
C ALA A 244 20.85 12.71 4.49
N PRO A 245 20.53 13.81 5.21
CA PRO A 245 19.33 14.00 6.02
C PRO A 245 18.08 14.21 5.16
N GLN A 246 16.96 13.63 5.58
CA GLN A 246 15.67 13.76 4.91
C GLN A 246 14.85 14.93 5.46
N GLY A 247 14.40 15.80 4.55
CA GLY A 247 13.45 16.86 4.88
C GLY A 247 12.00 16.41 4.89
N PHE A 248 11.11 17.39 5.03
CA PHE A 248 9.69 17.20 4.75
C PHE A 248 9.48 16.77 3.29
N MET A 249 8.46 15.94 3.05
CA MET A 249 8.07 15.61 1.68
C MET A 249 7.69 16.87 0.91
N VAL A 250 8.12 16.95 -0.34
CA VAL A 250 7.75 18.04 -1.25
C VAL A 250 7.10 17.48 -2.49
N ARG A 251 6.23 18.28 -3.12
CA ARG A 251 5.60 17.93 -4.39
C ARG A 251 6.69 17.71 -5.44
N ARG A 252 6.62 16.59 -6.14
CA ARG A 252 7.45 16.31 -7.31
C ARG A 252 6.61 16.45 -8.56
N GLU A 253 7.25 16.84 -9.65
CA GLU A 253 6.59 16.84 -10.95
C GLU A 253 6.06 15.44 -11.26
N ALA A 254 4.94 15.43 -12.00
CA ALA A 254 4.16 14.23 -12.20
C ALA A 254 5.07 13.08 -12.68
N LEU A 255 5.04 11.97 -11.95
CA LEU A 255 5.66 10.74 -12.39
C LEU A 255 5.02 10.39 -13.73
N ALA A 256 5.74 10.62 -14.83
CA ALA A 256 5.36 10.07 -16.11
C ALA A 256 5.50 8.55 -15.98
N GLU A 257 4.38 7.88 -15.77
CA GLU A 257 4.23 6.42 -15.83
C GLU A 257 2.98 6.05 -16.62
#